data_AF-A0A9D9D8D5-F1
#
_entry.id   AF-A0A9D9D8D5-F1
#
_cell.length_a   1.000
_cell.length_b   1.000
_cell.length_c   1.000
_cell.angle_alpha   90.00
_cell.angle_beta   90.00
_cell.angle_gamma   90.00
#
_symmetry.space_group_name_H-M   'P 1'
#
loop_
_entity.id
_entity.type
_entity.pdbx_description
1 polymer ?
#
loop_
_entity_poly.entity_id
_entity_poly.type
_entity_poly.pdbx_seq_one_letter_code
_entity_poly.pdbx_strand_id
1 'polypeptide(L)'
;MCIYGKIVSNWKFEQNRFILNVEKPFNTTANIILPCNSFENIEIIKGEKINKDNISIKSNRACINTGSGKYTFTISVEKLIQN
;
A
#
# COMPACT_ATOMS: atom_id res chain seq x y z
N MET A 1 -16.81 -3.34 8.91
CA MET A 1 -17.73 -2.68 7.97
C MET A 1 -17.82 -1.23 8.40
N CYS A 2 -17.65 -0.28 7.48
CA CYS A 2 -17.82 1.15 7.78
C CYS A 2 -19.18 1.61 7.24
N ILE A 3 -19.65 2.77 7.68
CA ILE A 3 -20.89 3.39 7.17
C ILE A 3 -20.90 3.56 5.65
N TYR A 4 -19.72 3.68 5.02
CA TYR A 4 -19.53 3.80 3.58
C TYR A 4 -19.43 2.47 2.83
N GLY A 5 -19.31 1.34 3.54
CA GLY A 5 -19.18 0.01 2.93
C GLY A 5 -18.05 -0.85 3.49
N LYS A 6 -17.62 -1.84 2.72
CA LYS A 6 -16.61 -2.83 3.13
C LYS A 6 -15.20 -2.27 2.98
N ILE A 7 -14.44 -2.28 4.07
CA ILE A 7 -12.99 -2.08 4.05
C ILE A 7 -12.33 -3.44 4.21
N VAL A 8 -11.39 -3.77 3.32
CA VAL A 8 -10.58 -4.99 3.41
C VAL A 8 -9.11 -4.60 3.46
N SER A 9 -8.38 -5.25 4.36
CA SER A 9 -6.92 -5.26 4.39
C SER A 9 -6.50 -6.72 4.56
N ASN A 10 -5.80 -7.26 3.57
CA ASN A 10 -5.30 -8.63 3.61
C ASN A 10 -3.87 -8.66 3.06
N TRP A 11 -2.94 -9.24 3.82
CA TRP A 11 -1.55 -9.33 3.43
C TRP A 11 -1.07 -10.78 3.43
N LYS A 12 -0.08 -11.07 2.59
CA LYS A 12 0.60 -12.36 2.55
C LYS A 12 2.06 -12.19 2.17
N PHE A 13 2.89 -13.16 2.58
CA PHE A 13 4.22 -13.34 2.03
C PHE A 13 4.19 -14.49 1.02
N GLU A 14 4.70 -14.26 -0.18
CA GLU A 14 4.76 -15.27 -1.23
C GLU A 14 5.97 -14.97 -2.13
N GLN A 15 6.77 -15.98 -2.47
CA GLN A 15 7.87 -15.86 -3.43
C GLN A 15 8.79 -14.65 -3.18
N ASN A 16 9.27 -14.47 -1.95
CA ASN A 16 10.15 -13.37 -1.54
C ASN A 16 9.50 -11.97 -1.69
N ARG A 17 8.17 -11.88 -1.69
CA ARG A 17 7.41 -10.63 -1.77
C ARG A 17 6.38 -10.53 -0.65
N PHE A 18 6.25 -9.34 -0.10
CA PHE A 18 5.13 -8.93 0.72
C PHE A 18 4.05 -8.35 -0.20
N ILE A 19 2.85 -8.93 -0.15
CA ILE A 19 1.71 -8.51 -0.98
C ILE A 19 0.61 -8.01 -0.06
N LEU A 20 0.17 -6.77 -0.25
CA LEU A 20 -0.94 -6.15 0.48
C LEU A 20 -2.10 -5.85 -0.47
N ASN A 21 -3.26 -6.43 -0.18
CA ASN A 21 -4.51 -6.17 -0.86
C ASN A 21 -5.40 -5.28 0.00
N VAL A 22 -5.85 -4.17 -0.57
CA VAL A 22 -6.71 -3.18 0.09
C VAL A 22 -7.94 -2.94 -0.77
N GLU A 23 -9.12 -3.00 -0.16
CA GLU A 23 -10.38 -2.60 -0.78
C GLU A 23 -11.03 -1.51 0.06
N LYS A 24 -11.42 -0.42 -0.59
CA LYS A 24 -12.06 0.73 0.04
C LYS A 24 -13.31 1.10 -0.74
N PRO A 25 -14.41 1.43 -0.03
CA PRO A 25 -15.64 1.82 -0.68
C PRO A 25 -15.52 3.19 -1.36
N PHE A 26 -16.45 3.48 -2.26
CA PHE A 26 -16.58 4.79 -2.90
C PHE A 26 -16.64 5.93 -1.88
N ASN A 27 -16.13 7.11 -2.27
CA ASN A 27 -16.10 8.33 -1.46
C ASN A 27 -15.32 8.19 -0.13
N THR A 28 -14.33 7.29 -0.08
CA THR A 28 -13.40 7.18 1.06
C THR A 28 -11.96 7.28 0.61
N THR A 29 -11.10 7.78 1.50
CA THR A 29 -9.65 7.81 1.34
C THR A 29 -9.01 6.96 2.43
N ALA A 30 -7.76 6.52 2.20
CA ALA A 30 -6.98 5.89 3.24
C ALA A 30 -5.50 6.21 3.10
N ASN A 31 -4.83 6.27 4.25
CA ASN A 31 -3.39 6.32 4.33
C ASN A 31 -2.84 4.90 4.52
N ILE A 32 -2.18 4.38 3.49
CA ILE A 32 -1.57 3.04 3.51
C ILE A 32 -0.13 3.20 3.98
N ILE A 33 0.21 2.54 5.09
CA ILE A 33 1.54 2.58 5.69
C ILE A 33 2.23 1.26 5.38
N LEU A 34 3.34 1.33 4.64
CA LEU A 34 4.14 0.17 4.25
C LEU A 34 5.51 0.22 4.92
N PRO A 35 6.04 -0.94 5.38
CA PRO A 35 7.32 -1.02 6.09
C PRO A 35 8.52 -0.94 5.12
N CYS A 36 8.63 0.14 4.35
CA CYS A 36 9.74 0.35 3.42
C CYS A 36 10.21 1.82 3.43
N ASN A 37 11.45 2.02 3.02
CA ASN A 37 12.17 3.29 3.14
C ASN A 37 12.21 4.13 1.85
N SER A 38 11.71 3.59 0.73
CA SER A 38 11.69 4.26 -0.57
C SER A 38 10.49 3.83 -1.41
N PHE A 39 9.95 4.75 -2.21
CA PHE A 39 8.90 4.46 -3.20
C PHE A 39 9.34 3.45 -4.25
N GLU A 40 10.62 3.45 -4.63
CA GLU A 40 11.17 2.53 -5.64
C GLU A 40 11.15 1.06 -5.16
N ASN A 41 10.83 0.86 -3.89
CA ASN A 41 10.65 -0.46 -3.29
C ASN A 41 9.19 -0.93 -3.31
N ILE A 42 8.27 -0.10 -3.77
CA ILE A 42 6.83 -0.36 -3.80
C ILE A 42 6.38 -0.46 -5.25
N GLU A 43 5.79 -1.59 -5.62
CA GLU A 43 5.13 -1.76 -6.90
C GLU A 43 3.62 -1.88 -6.70
N ILE A 44 2.84 -1.27 -7.59
CA ILE A 44 1.38 -1.32 -7.58
C ILE A 44 0.95 -2.21 -8.72
N ILE A 45 0.51 -3.43 -8.41
CA ILE A 45 0.10 -4.43 -9.40
C ILE A 45 -1.34 -4.17 -9.87
N LYS A 46 -2.16 -3.59 -8.98
CA LYS A 46 -3.57 -3.30 -9.27
C LYS A 46 -3.99 -2.02 -8.55
N GLY A 47 -4.77 -1.19 -9.24
CA GLY A 47 -5.29 0.07 -8.73
C GLY A 47 -4.91 1.24 -9.62
N GLU A 48 -5.27 2.44 -9.18
CA GLU A 48 -4.86 3.68 -9.83
C GLU A 48 -3.35 3.91 -9.67
N LYS A 49 -2.71 4.51 -10.67
CA LYS A 49 -1.31 4.89 -10.60
C LYS A 49 -1.12 5.95 -9.52
N ILE A 50 -0.22 5.70 -8.59
CA ILE A 50 0.12 6.63 -7.52
C ILE A 50 1.41 7.35 -7.91
N ASN A 51 1.36 8.68 -7.92
CA ASN A 51 2.53 9.53 -8.17
C ASN A 51 3.41 9.62 -6.92
N LYS A 52 4.71 9.88 -7.11
CA LYS A 52 5.67 10.08 -6.00
C LYS A 52 5.18 11.14 -5.00
N ASP A 53 4.49 12.18 -5.46
CA ASP A 53 3.95 13.27 -4.63
C ASP A 53 2.87 12.82 -3.63
N ASN A 54 2.21 11.68 -3.89
CA ASN A 54 1.21 11.10 -2.98
C ASN A 54 1.84 10.25 -1.87
N ILE A 55 3.18 10.22 -1.80
CA ILE A 55 3.94 9.32 -0.95
C ILE A 55 4.90 10.14 -0.10
N SER A 56 4.84 9.90 1.20
CA SER A 56 5.78 10.48 2.16
C SER A 56 6.52 9.38 2.88
N ILE A 57 7.83 9.52 3.03
CA ILE A 57 8.62 8.62 3.87
C ILE A 57 8.72 9.23 5.27
N LYS A 58 8.25 8.50 6.29
CA LYS A 58 8.33 8.92 7.70
C LYS A 58 8.75 7.74 8.55
N SER A 59 9.78 7.93 9.38
CA SER A 59 10.26 6.89 10.31
C SER A 59 10.49 5.53 9.62
N ASN A 60 11.15 5.55 8.46
CA ASN A 60 11.44 4.37 7.65
C ASN A 60 10.20 3.59 7.15
N ARG A 61 9.09 4.30 6.98
CA ARG A 61 7.84 3.76 6.42
C ARG A 61 7.37 4.65 5.29
N ALA A 62 6.83 4.05 4.25
CA ALA A 62 6.17 4.75 3.17
C ALA A 62 4.69 4.93 3.51
N CYS A 63 4.25 6.17 3.57
CA CYS A 63 2.87 6.56 3.81
C CYS A 63 2.26 7.03 2.48
N ILE A 64 1.26 6.31 2.00
CA ILE A 64 0.67 6.48 0.68
C ILE A 64 -0.79 6.89 0.83
N ASN A 65 -1.14 8.10 0.36
CA ASN A 65 -2.53 8.52 0.31
C ASN A 65 -3.21 7.95 -0.94
N THR A 66 -4.37 7.30 -0.75
CA THR A 66 -5.11 6.65 -1.83
C THR A 66 -6.60 6.97 -1.77
N GLY A 67 -7.22 7.19 -2.93
CA GLY A 67 -8.67 7.31 -3.09
C GLY A 67 -9.41 5.97 -3.00
N SER A 68 -10.71 5.95 -3.26
CA SER A 68 -11.52 4.72 -3.21
C SER A 68 -11.08 3.68 -4.24
N GLY A 69 -11.37 2.40 -3.99
CA GLY A 69 -11.11 1.33 -4.97
C GLY A 69 -10.32 0.16 -4.40
N LYS A 70 -9.80 -0.66 -5.30
CA LYS A 70 -9.04 -1.88 -5.00
C LYS A 70 -7.57 -1.68 -5.38
N TYR A 71 -6.69 -1.83 -4.40
CA TYR A 71 -5.26 -1.68 -4.57
C TYR A 71 -4.54 -2.98 -4.19
N THR A 72 -3.53 -3.34 -4.97
CA THR A 72 -2.59 -4.42 -4.63
C THR A 72 -1.18 -3.85 -4.68
N PHE A 73 -0.55 -3.77 -3.52
CA PHE A 73 0.84 -3.37 -3.36
C PHE A 73 1.72 -4.59 -3.21
N THR A 74 2.90 -4.57 -3.82
CA THR A 74 3.95 -5.57 -3.58
C THR A 74 5.26 -4.89 -3.22
N ILE A 75 6.01 -5.53 -2.32
CA ILE A 75 7.34 -5.13 -1.89
C ILE A 75 8.23 -6.37 -1.86
N SER A 76 9.42 -6.31 -2.47
CA SER A 76 10.38 -7.40 -2.32
C SER A 76 10.90 -7.46 -0.88
N VAL A 77 10.96 -8.66 -0.30
CA VAL A 77 11.37 -8.84 1.10
C VAL A 77 12.81 -8.40 1.35
N GLU A 78 13.69 -8.54 0.36
CA GLU A 78 15.06 -8.00 0.40
C GLU A 78 15.10 -6.49 0.69
N LYS A 79 14.10 -5.76 0.19
CA LYS A 79 13.98 -4.30 0.36
C LYS A 79 13.33 -3.92 1.71
N LEU A 80 12.81 -4.89 2.46
CA LEU A 80 12.29 -4.71 3.83
C LEU A 80 13.40 -4.85 4.88
N ILE A 81 14.50 -5.54 4.55
CA ILE A 81 15.56 -5.92 5.51
C ILE A 81 16.70 -4.88 5.54
N GLN A 82 16.78 -3.98 4.56
CA GLN A 82 17.73 -2.87 4.56
C GLN A 82 17.26 -1.75 5.50
N ASN A 83 17.44 -1.96 6.81
CA ASN A 83 17.33 -0.95 7.87
C ASN A 83 18.71 -0.54 8.34
#